data_AF-A0A6H1A2L9-F1
#
_entry.id   AF-A0A6H1A2L9-F1
#
_cell.length_a   1.000
_cell.length_b   1.000
_cell.length_c   1.000
_cell.angle_alpha   90.00
_cell.angle_beta   90.00
_cell.angle_gamma   90.00
#
_symmetry.space_group_name_H-M   'P 1'
#
loop_
_entity.id
_entity.type
_entity.pdbx_description
1 polymer ?
#
loop_
_entity_poly.entity_id
_entity_poly.type
_entity_poly.pdbx_seq_one_letter_code
_entity_poly.pdbx_strand_id
1 'polypeptide(L)'
;MSGEDDYCELCDLPRSTCIHGMPKPVAPPEPPAPVRKPRKAAAPRTPKAAKAAAPVTTRTSAAPRRWSAPADFVPHIVAMLDEADGGLRTDDALARLEERVADELRPGDREKSPQGEQRWRTAARKARRELVTSGILSDAQPGVWQLRS
;
A
#
# COMPACT_ATOMS: atom_id res chain seq x y z
N MET A 1 15.85 -39.30 33.07
CA MET A 1 16.69 -38.17 32.62
C MET A 1 15.73 -37.17 32.00
N SER A 2 15.71 -35.98 32.58
CA SER A 2 14.58 -35.06 32.72
C SER A 2 13.97 -34.50 31.43
N GLY A 3 12.64 -34.39 31.42
CA GLY A 3 11.84 -33.64 30.44
C GLY A 3 11.58 -32.19 30.86
N GLU A 4 12.48 -31.59 31.64
CA GLU A 4 12.40 -30.20 32.11
C GLU A 4 12.74 -29.17 31.01
N ASP A 5 13.30 -29.61 29.88
CA ASP A 5 13.55 -28.75 28.73
C ASP A 5 12.33 -28.49 27.83
N ASP A 6 11.17 -29.07 28.12
CA ASP A 6 9.95 -28.80 27.33
C ASP A 6 9.08 -27.68 27.91
N TYR A 7 9.39 -27.21 29.12
CA TYR A 7 8.65 -26.16 29.81
C TYR A 7 9.52 -24.91 29.97
N CYS A 8 8.89 -23.74 29.91
CA CYS A 8 9.59 -22.48 30.07
C CYS A 8 9.59 -22.05 31.54
N GLU A 9 10.77 -21.93 32.13
CA GLU A 9 10.98 -21.62 33.55
C GLU A 9 10.45 -20.24 34.01
N LEU A 10 10.10 -19.35 33.06
CA LEU A 10 9.52 -18.03 33.39
C LEU A 10 7.99 -18.04 33.45
N CYS A 11 7.34 -19.00 32.81
CA CYS A 11 5.88 -19.01 32.63
C CYS A 11 5.25 -20.38 32.94
N ASP A 12 6.04 -21.41 33.30
CA ASP A 12 5.64 -22.81 33.54
C ASP A 12 4.71 -23.41 32.47
N LEU A 13 4.77 -22.88 31.24
CA LEU A 13 4.04 -23.35 30.08
C LEU A 13 4.96 -24.17 29.17
N PRO A 14 4.42 -25.14 28.40
CA PRO A 14 5.19 -25.82 27.36
C PRO A 14 5.82 -24.81 26.39
N ARG A 15 7.08 -24.99 26.01
CA ARG A 15 7.84 -24.06 25.13
C ARG A 15 7.13 -23.80 23.80
N SER A 16 6.39 -24.78 23.28
CA SER A 16 5.56 -24.67 22.06
C SER A 16 4.42 -23.63 22.16
N THR A 17 3.99 -23.30 23.37
CA THR A 17 2.85 -22.41 23.63
C THR A 17 3.29 -21.15 24.39
N CYS A 18 4.49 -21.13 24.97
CA CYS A 18 5.01 -19.94 25.65
C CYS A 18 5.71 -18.98 24.68
N ILE A 19 5.42 -17.69 24.81
CA ILE A 19 6.03 -16.59 24.05
C ILE A 19 7.57 -16.57 24.16
N HIS A 20 8.13 -17.08 25.26
CA HIS A 20 9.57 -17.15 25.49
C HIS A 20 10.26 -18.35 24.82
N GLY A 21 9.49 -19.36 24.39
CA GLY A 21 10.02 -20.64 23.92
C GLY A 21 9.99 -20.84 22.40
N MET A 22 9.46 -19.88 21.63
CA MET A 22 9.36 -20.03 20.18
C MET A 22 10.73 -19.89 19.51
N PRO A 23 11.28 -20.93 18.83
CA PRO A 23 12.41 -20.72 17.95
C PRO A 23 11.99 -19.79 16.81
N LYS A 24 12.84 -18.81 16.50
CA LYS A 24 12.65 -17.88 15.37
C LYS A 24 12.32 -18.70 14.11
N PRO A 25 11.19 -18.44 13.42
CA PRO A 25 10.88 -19.12 12.18
C PRO A 25 12.04 -18.94 11.20
N VAL A 26 12.61 -20.04 10.73
CA VAL A 26 13.60 -20.03 9.66
C VAL A 26 12.92 -19.45 8.42
N ALA A 27 13.54 -18.42 7.84
CA ALA A 27 13.01 -17.69 6.69
C ALA A 27 12.64 -18.66 5.56
N PRO A 28 11.47 -18.50 4.92
CA PRO A 28 11.10 -19.25 3.72
C PRO A 28 12.11 -19.03 2.58
N PRO A 29 12.41 -20.04 1.75
CA PRO A 29 13.35 -19.89 0.64
C PRO A 29 12.84 -18.85 -0.37
N GLU A 30 13.76 -17.99 -0.80
CA GLU A 30 13.49 -16.89 -1.71
C GLU A 30 12.91 -17.39 -3.05
N PRO A 31 11.83 -16.76 -3.58
CA PRO A 31 11.30 -17.11 -4.89
C PRO A 31 12.32 -16.75 -5.98
N PRO A 32 12.43 -17.56 -7.05
CA PRO A 32 13.42 -17.36 -8.09
C PRO A 32 13.22 -16.03 -8.82
N ALA A 33 14.33 -15.30 -9.01
CA ALA A 33 14.36 -14.03 -9.70
C ALA A 33 13.82 -14.15 -11.14
N PRO A 34 12.98 -13.22 -11.61
CA PRO A 34 12.49 -13.24 -12.97
C PRO A 34 13.64 -12.94 -13.95
N VAL A 35 13.92 -13.91 -14.82
CA VAL A 35 14.88 -13.80 -15.92
C VAL A 35 14.40 -12.71 -16.90
N ARG A 36 15.10 -11.57 -16.91
CA ARG A 36 14.86 -10.49 -17.87
C ARG A 36 15.36 -10.93 -19.24
N LYS A 37 14.45 -11.00 -20.23
CA LYS A 37 14.82 -11.20 -21.64
C LYS A 37 15.64 -10.01 -22.14
N PRO A 38 16.74 -10.20 -22.90
CA PRO A 38 17.54 -9.10 -23.41
C PRO A 38 16.78 -8.35 -24.50
N ARG A 39 16.63 -7.04 -24.32
CA ARG A 39 16.09 -6.12 -25.32
C ARG A 39 17.17 -5.88 -26.37
N LYS A 40 16.87 -6.14 -27.64
CA LYS A 40 17.77 -5.86 -28.78
C LYS A 40 18.22 -4.39 -28.73
N ALA A 41 19.54 -4.18 -28.69
CA ALA A 41 20.17 -2.87 -28.70
C ALA A 41 19.95 -2.19 -30.06
N ALA A 42 19.37 -0.99 -30.05
CA ALA A 42 19.35 -0.09 -31.20
C ALA A 42 20.65 0.72 -31.22
N ALA A 43 21.27 0.82 -32.39
CA ALA A 43 22.54 1.49 -32.63
C ALA A 43 22.50 3.00 -32.26
N PRO A 44 23.64 3.60 -31.85
CA PRO A 44 23.70 4.99 -31.40
C PRO A 44 23.59 5.94 -32.60
N ARG A 45 22.65 6.89 -32.53
CA ARG A 45 22.60 8.05 -33.43
C ARG A 45 23.09 9.30 -32.68
N THR A 46 24.03 9.97 -33.32
CA THR A 46 24.76 11.20 -32.93
C THR A 46 23.88 12.33 -32.39
N PRO A 47 24.36 13.14 -31.43
CA PRO A 47 23.60 14.27 -30.89
C PRO A 47 23.64 15.48 -31.84
N LYS A 48 22.48 16.06 -32.14
CA LYS A 48 22.39 17.39 -32.77
C LYS A 48 21.48 18.31 -31.96
N ALA A 49 22.14 19.34 -31.41
CA ALA A 49 21.71 20.70 -31.04
C ALA A 49 20.31 20.94 -30.45
N ALA A 50 20.32 21.58 -29.28
CA ALA A 50 19.20 22.11 -28.54
C ALA A 50 18.32 23.11 -29.32
N LYS A 51 17.01 23.08 -29.06
CA LYS A 51 16.14 24.26 -29.12
C LYS A 51 14.89 24.10 -28.23
N ALA A 52 14.71 25.14 -27.41
CA ALA A 52 13.48 25.68 -26.84
C ALA A 52 12.58 24.78 -25.96
N ALA A 53 12.42 25.23 -24.71
CA ALA A 53 11.38 24.81 -23.79
C ALA A 53 9.98 25.01 -24.40
N ALA A 54 9.20 23.94 -24.43
CA ALA A 54 7.75 23.97 -24.62
C ALA A 54 7.11 23.37 -23.36
N PRO A 55 5.99 23.92 -22.87
CA PRO A 55 5.32 23.38 -21.69
C PRO A 55 4.74 22.01 -22.06
N VAL A 56 5.24 20.94 -21.43
CA VAL A 56 4.67 19.61 -21.60
C VAL A 56 3.35 19.58 -20.85
N THR A 57 2.30 19.89 -21.60
CA THR A 57 0.91 19.65 -21.22
C THR A 57 0.74 18.14 -21.02
N THR A 58 0.29 17.79 -19.83
CA THR A 58 -0.05 16.43 -19.43
C THR A 58 -1.15 15.85 -20.31
N ARG A 59 -0.91 14.63 -20.81
CA ARG A 59 -1.80 13.45 -20.79
C ARG A 59 -1.50 12.57 -22.00
N THR A 60 -0.46 11.73 -21.86
CA THR A 60 -0.43 10.47 -22.60
C THR A 60 -1.57 9.62 -22.06
N SER A 61 -2.55 9.33 -22.91
CA SER A 61 -3.65 8.40 -22.62
C SER A 61 -3.05 7.02 -22.35
N ALA A 62 -2.74 6.75 -21.08
CA ALA A 62 -2.29 5.44 -20.65
C ALA A 62 -3.39 4.43 -20.92
N ALA A 63 -3.02 3.25 -21.43
CA ALA A 63 -3.93 2.12 -21.59
C ALA A 63 -4.79 1.92 -20.33
N PRO A 64 -6.06 1.48 -20.47
CA PRO A 64 -6.96 1.35 -19.34
C PRO A 64 -6.35 0.44 -18.29
N ARG A 65 -6.06 1.00 -17.11
CA ARG A 65 -5.47 0.26 -15.99
C ARG A 65 -6.48 -0.79 -15.49
N ARG A 66 -5.97 -1.96 -15.10
CA ARG A 66 -6.79 -3.04 -14.51
C ARG A 66 -7.33 -2.68 -13.12
N TRP A 67 -6.61 -1.84 -12.40
CA TRP A 67 -6.93 -1.35 -11.05
C TRP A 67 -6.73 0.16 -10.99
N SER A 68 -7.44 0.80 -10.06
CA SER A 68 -7.35 2.23 -9.78
C SER A 68 -5.99 2.56 -9.15
N ALA A 69 -5.42 3.71 -9.53
CA ALA A 69 -4.17 4.18 -8.95
C ALA A 69 -4.44 4.77 -7.56
N PRO A 70 -3.44 4.77 -6.64
CA PRO A 70 -3.58 5.44 -5.34
C PRO A 70 -4.03 6.90 -5.46
N ALA A 71 -3.49 7.63 -6.43
CA ALA A 71 -3.86 9.02 -6.69
C ALA A 71 -5.35 9.22 -7.04
N ASP A 72 -6.01 8.19 -7.60
CA ASP A 72 -7.44 8.26 -7.94
C ASP A 72 -8.32 8.30 -6.65
N PHE A 73 -7.80 7.84 -5.50
CA PHE A 73 -8.52 7.86 -4.21
C PHE A 73 -8.30 9.15 -3.40
N VAL A 74 -7.27 9.93 -3.70
CA VAL A 74 -6.93 11.16 -2.96
C VAL A 74 -8.10 12.15 -2.85
N PRO A 75 -8.77 12.57 -3.94
CA PRO A 75 -9.86 13.54 -3.84
C PRO A 75 -11.02 13.03 -2.98
N HIS A 76 -11.31 11.72 -3.06
CA HIS A 76 -12.36 11.08 -2.28
C HIS A 76 -12.02 11.04 -0.79
N ILE A 77 -10.76 10.78 -0.42
CA ILE A 77 -10.30 10.78 0.97
C ILE A 77 -10.41 12.18 1.58
N VAL A 78 -9.96 13.21 0.87
CA VAL A 78 -10.01 14.60 1.38
C VAL A 78 -11.45 15.05 1.57
N ALA A 79 -12.31 14.86 0.56
CA ALA A 79 -13.71 15.25 0.64
C ALA A 79 -14.47 14.51 1.76
N MET A 80 -14.22 13.22 1.93
CA MET A 80 -14.82 12.43 3.00
C MET A 80 -14.41 12.90 4.39
N LEU A 81 -13.14 13.29 4.58
CA LEU A 81 -12.67 13.78 5.88
C LEU A 81 -13.19 15.19 6.16
N ASP A 82 -13.27 16.05 5.15
CA ASP A 82 -13.86 17.39 5.26
C ASP A 82 -15.34 17.31 5.70
N GLU A 83 -16.11 16.40 5.11
CA GLU A 83 -17.51 16.11 5.49
C GLU A 83 -17.65 15.50 6.90
N ALA A 84 -16.58 14.96 7.47
CA ALA A 84 -16.56 14.30 8.77
C ALA A 84 -15.85 15.14 9.84
N ASP A 85 -15.98 16.47 9.77
CA ASP A 85 -15.35 17.43 10.68
C ASP A 85 -13.82 17.29 10.78
N GLY A 86 -13.20 16.84 9.69
CA GLY A 86 -11.76 16.73 9.54
C GLY A 86 -11.14 15.43 10.05
N GLY A 87 -11.90 14.44 10.55
CA GLY A 87 -11.30 13.22 11.11
C GLY A 87 -12.18 11.98 11.20
N LEU A 88 -11.61 10.81 10.86
CA LEU A 88 -12.26 9.50 10.97
C LEU A 88 -11.27 8.42 11.46
N ARG A 89 -11.78 7.40 12.16
CA ARG A 89 -10.98 6.19 12.44
C ARG A 89 -10.71 5.46 11.14
N THR A 90 -9.61 4.71 11.08
CA THR A 90 -9.16 4.04 9.84
C THR A 90 -10.22 3.08 9.28
N ASP A 91 -10.89 2.31 10.13
CA ASP A 91 -11.91 1.36 9.68
C ASP A 91 -13.14 2.10 9.14
N ASP A 92 -13.58 3.15 9.81
CA ASP A 92 -14.70 4.00 9.38
C ASP A 92 -14.37 4.75 8.09
N ALA A 93 -13.15 5.27 7.98
CA ALA A 93 -12.65 5.94 6.79
C ALA A 93 -12.59 4.99 5.59
N LEU A 94 -12.16 3.74 5.78
CA LEU A 94 -12.14 2.74 4.71
C LEU A 94 -13.56 2.32 4.32
N ALA A 95 -14.46 2.10 5.27
CA ALA A 95 -15.85 1.74 4.99
C ALA A 95 -16.57 2.85 4.20
N ARG A 96 -16.47 4.10 4.67
CA ARG A 96 -17.09 5.25 4.01
C ARG A 96 -16.46 5.55 2.65
N LEU A 97 -15.15 5.33 2.50
CA LEU A 97 -14.50 5.42 1.19
C LEU A 97 -15.01 4.34 0.24
N GLU A 98 -15.17 3.09 0.69
CA GLU A 98 -15.71 1.98 -0.11
C GLU A 98 -17.10 2.31 -0.66
N GLU A 99 -17.98 2.83 0.20
CA GLU A 99 -19.32 3.28 -0.19
C GLU A 99 -19.26 4.40 -1.24
N ARG A 100 -18.41 5.41 -1.01
CA ARG A 100 -18.29 6.58 -1.90
C ARG A 100 -17.78 6.21 -3.29
N VAL A 101 -16.79 5.32 -3.37
CA VAL A 101 -16.16 4.95 -4.65
C VAL A 101 -16.71 3.66 -5.25
N ALA A 102 -17.72 3.05 -4.64
CA ALA A 102 -18.25 1.74 -5.04
C ALA A 102 -18.53 1.66 -6.55
N ASP A 103 -19.15 2.69 -7.12
CA ASP A 103 -19.51 2.75 -8.53
C ASP A 103 -18.30 3.02 -9.46
N GLU A 104 -17.23 3.61 -8.92
CA GLU A 104 -15.99 3.92 -9.65
C GLU A 104 -14.95 2.78 -9.58
N LEU A 105 -15.07 1.88 -8.60
CA LEU A 105 -14.15 0.76 -8.41
C LEU A 105 -14.16 -0.16 -9.64
N ARG A 106 -12.97 -0.43 -10.18
CA ARG A 106 -12.80 -1.36 -11.29
C ARG A 106 -12.98 -2.81 -10.81
N PRO A 107 -13.28 -3.76 -11.70
CA PRO A 107 -13.35 -5.18 -11.31
C PRO A 107 -12.06 -5.67 -10.63
N GLY A 108 -10.89 -5.22 -11.10
CA GLY A 108 -9.60 -5.59 -10.53
C GLY A 108 -9.31 -4.96 -9.16
N ASP A 109 -10.08 -3.95 -8.73
CA ASP A 109 -9.93 -3.31 -7.42
C ASP A 109 -10.56 -4.14 -6.30
N ARG A 110 -11.65 -4.86 -6.62
CA ARG A 110 -12.37 -5.76 -5.71
C ARG A 110 -11.68 -7.10 -5.51
N GLU A 111 -10.70 -7.42 -6.33
CA GLU A 111 -9.94 -8.67 -6.21
C GLU A 111 -9.06 -8.68 -4.96
N LYS A 112 -8.95 -9.85 -4.35
CA LYS A 112 -8.03 -10.09 -3.25
C LYS A 112 -6.59 -10.20 -3.77
N SER A 113 -5.68 -9.53 -3.07
CA SER A 113 -4.24 -9.75 -3.17
C SER A 113 -3.87 -11.14 -2.61
N PRO A 114 -2.65 -11.64 -2.87
CA PRO A 114 -2.16 -12.88 -2.25
C PRO A 114 -2.24 -12.88 -0.71
N GLN A 115 -2.26 -11.70 -0.08
CA GLN A 115 -2.40 -11.50 1.36
C GLN A 115 -3.86 -11.58 1.84
N GLY A 116 -4.83 -11.82 0.94
CA GLY A 116 -6.25 -11.93 1.26
C GLY A 116 -7.01 -10.60 1.31
N GLU A 117 -6.32 -9.47 1.17
CA GLU A 117 -6.94 -8.13 1.22
C GLU A 117 -7.34 -7.62 -0.17
N GLN A 118 -8.48 -6.92 -0.26
CA GLN A 118 -8.90 -6.23 -1.49
C GLN A 118 -7.85 -5.20 -1.97
N ARG A 119 -7.54 -5.21 -3.27
CA ARG A 119 -6.50 -4.35 -3.86
C ARG A 119 -6.77 -2.86 -3.65
N TRP A 120 -8.03 -2.44 -3.69
CA TRP A 120 -8.40 -1.04 -3.46
C TRP A 120 -8.04 -0.55 -2.06
N ARG A 121 -8.13 -1.40 -1.03
CA ARG A 121 -7.74 -1.02 0.34
C ARG A 121 -6.25 -0.74 0.42
N THR A 122 -5.43 -1.54 -0.25
CA THR A 122 -4.00 -1.28 -0.37
C THR A 122 -3.73 0.04 -1.11
N ALA A 123 -4.47 0.34 -2.17
CA ALA A 123 -4.36 1.59 -2.92
C ALA A 123 -4.78 2.81 -2.07
N ALA A 124 -5.89 2.71 -1.34
CA ALA A 124 -6.36 3.75 -0.41
C ALA A 124 -5.35 4.02 0.71
N ARG A 125 -4.75 2.98 1.31
CA ARG A 125 -3.68 3.19 2.31
C ARG A 125 -2.44 3.86 1.72
N LYS A 126 -2.10 3.58 0.46
CA LYS A 126 -1.01 4.28 -0.23
C LYS A 126 -1.36 5.74 -0.48
N ALA A 127 -2.59 6.03 -0.89
CA ALA A 127 -3.09 7.40 -1.04
C ALA A 127 -3.02 8.17 0.28
N ARG A 128 -3.45 7.56 1.39
CA ARG A 128 -3.30 8.15 2.73
C ARG A 128 -1.84 8.44 3.09
N ARG A 129 -0.91 7.53 2.78
CA ARG A 129 0.53 7.78 3.01
C ARG A 129 1.02 8.98 2.21
N GLU A 130 0.63 9.09 0.96
CA GLU A 130 0.97 10.24 0.11
C GLU A 130 0.42 11.55 0.69
N LEU A 131 -0.83 11.53 1.17
CA LEU A 131 -1.44 12.70 1.81
C LEU A 131 -0.72 13.12 3.10
N VAL A 132 -0.29 12.16 3.91
CA VAL A 132 0.54 12.42 5.10
C VAL A 132 1.90 13.00 4.69
N THR A 133 2.57 12.40 3.70
CA THR A 133 3.86 12.91 3.20
C THR A 133 3.75 14.31 2.60
N SER A 134 2.64 14.63 1.94
CA SER A 134 2.37 15.97 1.39
C SER A 134 1.94 17.00 2.45
N GLY A 135 1.70 16.56 3.69
CA GLY A 135 1.28 17.43 4.80
C GLY A 135 -0.22 17.79 4.82
N ILE A 136 -1.05 17.17 3.96
CA ILE A 136 -2.50 17.36 3.94
C ILE A 136 -3.17 16.60 5.09
N LEU A 137 -2.71 15.38 5.36
CA LEU A 137 -3.15 14.59 6.51
C LEU A 137 -2.14 14.68 7.66
N SER A 138 -2.65 14.68 8.89
CA SER A 138 -1.87 14.55 10.11
C SER A 138 -1.46 13.08 10.36
N ASP A 139 -0.26 12.88 10.91
CA ASP A 139 0.25 11.61 11.41
C ASP A 139 0.27 11.53 12.95
N ALA A 140 -0.33 12.52 13.63
CA ALA A 140 -0.29 12.64 15.08
C ALA A 140 -0.93 11.47 15.83
N GLN A 141 -2.00 10.87 15.28
CA GLN A 141 -2.72 9.77 15.92
C GLN A 141 -2.69 8.48 15.07
N PRO A 142 -2.08 7.40 15.58
CA PRO A 142 -2.17 6.09 14.96
C PRO A 142 -3.63 5.62 14.86
N GLY A 143 -4.00 5.06 13.72
CA GLY A 143 -5.35 4.54 13.51
C GLY A 143 -6.41 5.60 13.19
N VAL A 144 -6.07 6.89 13.19
CA VAL A 144 -6.95 7.99 12.79
C VAL A 144 -6.44 8.62 11.49
N TRP A 145 -7.37 8.99 10.61
CA TRP A 145 -7.13 9.79 9.43
C TRP A 145 -7.70 11.17 9.71
N GLN A 146 -6.84 12.19 9.71
CA GLN A 146 -7.23 13.54 10.11
C GLN A 146 -6.63 14.54 9.15
N LEU A 147 -7.44 15.50 8.68
CA LEU A 147 -6.94 16.64 7.91
C LEU A 147 -6.08 17.52 8.81
N ARG A 148 -5.01 18.05 8.25
CA ARG A 148 -4.21 19.07 8.91
C ARG A 148 -4.94 20.40 8.78
N SER A 149 -5.55 20.84 9.86
CA SER A 149 -6.11 22.19 10.01
C SER A 149 -5.04 23.24 10.29
#